data_AF-A0A1F4FYA0-F1
#
_entry.id   AF-A0A1F4FYA0-F1
#
_cell.length_a   1.000
_cell.length_b   1.000
_cell.length_c   1.000
_cell.angle_alpha   90.00
_cell.angle_beta   90.00
_cell.angle_gamma   90.00
#
_symmetry.space_group_name_H-M   'P 1'
#
loop_
_entity.id
_entity.type
_entity.pdbx_description
1 polymer ?
#
loop_
_entity_poly.entity_id
_entity_poly.type
_entity_poly.pdbx_seq_one_letter_code
_entity_poly.pdbx_strand_id
1 'polypeptide(L)'
;MLIHGKCHCGNISFSLAWEPDPAEIPARACSCSFCTKHGGVWTSNPSGRLQLAVKDRALVSKYSFGTKTADFPICARCGVVPVVTSLIDGRLYAAVSVNAFEGVDPALLRRAP
;
A
#
# COMPACT_ATOMS: atom_id res chain seq x y z
N MET A 1 -14.80 -8.07 2.23
CA MET A 1 -14.87 -6.77 1.53
C MET A 1 -13.79 -6.70 0.47
N LEU A 2 -14.10 -6.16 -0.70
CA LEU A 2 -13.09 -5.88 -1.73
C LEU A 2 -12.70 -4.40 -1.68
N ILE A 3 -11.44 -4.11 -1.36
CA ILE A 3 -10.91 -2.74 -1.29
C ILE A 3 -10.12 -2.44 -2.56
N HIS A 4 -10.45 -1.33 -3.21
CA HIS A 4 -9.70 -0.83 -4.36
C HIS A 4 -8.82 0.34 -3.96
N GLY A 5 -7.68 0.47 -4.62
CA GLY A 5 -6.86 1.65 -4.50
C GLY A 5 -5.95 1.87 -5.69
N LYS A 6 -5.47 3.10 -5.84
CA LYS A 6 -4.61 3.49 -6.96
C LYS A 6 -3.71 4.66 -6.62
N CYS A 7 -2.61 4.79 -7.36
CA CYS A 7 -1.91 6.06 -7.44
C CYS A 7 -2.81 7.09 -8.14
N HIS A 8 -2.52 8.39 -7.93
CA HIS A 8 -3.35 9.49 -8.45
C HIS A 8 -3.66 9.37 -9.95
N CYS A 9 -2.65 9.05 -10.78
CA CYS A 9 -2.84 8.91 -12.23
C CYS A 9 -3.37 7.53 -12.68
N GLY A 10 -3.56 6.59 -11.76
CA GLY A 10 -4.05 5.25 -12.04
C GLY A 10 -3.08 4.32 -12.76
N ASN A 11 -1.77 4.66 -12.84
CA ASN A 11 -0.76 3.77 -13.42
C ASN A 11 -0.54 2.51 -12.57
N ILE A 12 -0.49 2.68 -11.25
CA ILE A 12 -0.35 1.59 -10.28
C ILE A 12 -1.68 1.51 -9.52
N SER A 13 -2.32 0.36 -9.53
CA SER A 13 -3.59 0.12 -8.83
C SER A 13 -3.60 -1.26 -8.20
N PHE A 14 -4.39 -1.43 -7.16
CA PHE A 14 -4.56 -2.73 -6.51
C PHE A 14 -6.02 -3.03 -6.19
N SER A 15 -6.29 -4.32 -6.01
CA SER A 15 -7.47 -4.84 -5.35
C SER A 15 -7.04 -5.72 -4.18
N LEU A 16 -7.58 -5.45 -3.00
CA LEU A 16 -7.32 -6.20 -1.78
C LEU A 16 -8.62 -6.88 -1.36
N ALA A 17 -8.69 -8.20 -1.54
CA ALA A 17 -9.73 -9.01 -0.95
C ALA A 17 -9.43 -9.13 0.56
N TRP A 18 -10.31 -8.54 1.36
CA TRP A 18 -10.22 -8.53 2.82
C TRP A 18 -11.26 -9.49 3.39
N GLU A 19 -10.79 -10.59 4.00
CA GLU A 19 -11.63 -11.66 4.54
C GLU A 19 -11.24 -11.98 6.00
N PRO A 20 -12.21 -12.08 6.92
CA PRO A 20 -13.62 -11.66 6.79
C PRO A 20 -13.76 -10.14 6.66
N ASP A 21 -14.94 -9.63 6.33
CA ASP A 21 -15.20 -8.19 6.27
C ASP A 21 -14.73 -7.49 7.56
N PRO A 22 -13.93 -6.42 7.45
CA PRO A 22 -13.36 -5.77 8.64
C PRO A 22 -14.42 -4.96 9.37
N ALA A 23 -14.50 -5.11 10.69
CA ALA A 23 -15.15 -4.11 11.54
C ALA A 23 -14.35 -2.80 11.59
N GLU A 24 -13.01 -2.92 11.55
CA GLU A 24 -12.06 -1.82 11.43
C GLU A 24 -10.85 -2.24 10.58
N ILE A 25 -10.23 -1.26 9.94
CA ILE A 25 -9.00 -1.42 9.15
C ILE A 25 -7.86 -0.79 9.96
N PRO A 26 -6.91 -1.58 10.49
CA PRO A 26 -5.77 -1.03 11.21
C PRO A 26 -4.86 -0.26 10.25
N ALA A 27 -4.65 1.03 10.51
CA ALA A 27 -3.87 1.93 9.68
C ALA A 27 -2.71 2.49 10.50
N ARG A 28 -1.47 2.07 10.19
CA ARG A 28 -0.28 2.48 10.95
C ARG A 28 0.50 3.54 10.20
N ALA A 29 0.67 4.71 10.82
CA ALA A 29 1.62 5.71 10.34
C ALA A 29 3.05 5.23 10.65
N CYS A 30 3.90 5.10 9.63
CA CYS A 30 5.31 4.79 9.88
C CYS A 30 6.08 6.09 10.10
N SER A 31 6.85 6.17 11.19
CA SER A 31 7.61 7.35 11.59
C SER A 31 8.99 7.48 10.93
N CYS A 32 9.38 6.57 10.04
CA CYS A 32 10.65 6.67 9.33
C CYS A 32 10.64 7.88 8.38
N SER A 33 11.81 8.47 8.13
CA SER A 33 11.91 9.71 7.35
C SER A 33 11.33 9.60 5.93
N PHE A 34 11.39 8.42 5.31
CA PHE A 34 10.72 8.16 4.04
C PHE A 34 9.19 8.24 4.18
N CYS A 35 8.59 7.49 5.10
CA CYS A 35 7.14 7.45 5.27
C CYS A 35 6.59 8.80 5.75
N THR A 36 7.28 9.49 6.65
CA THR A 36 6.87 10.84 7.10
C THR A 36 6.81 11.83 5.93
N LYS A 37 7.78 11.78 4.99
CA LYS A 37 7.79 12.65 3.80
C LYS A 37 6.78 12.24 2.73
N HIS A 38 6.45 10.95 2.64
CA HIS A 38 5.50 10.40 1.66
C HIS A 38 4.07 10.24 2.19
N GLY A 39 3.80 10.60 3.45
CA GLY A 39 2.50 10.35 4.09
C GLY A 39 2.17 8.85 4.19
N GLY A 40 3.16 8.01 4.45
CA GLY A 40 3.03 6.56 4.50
C GLY A 40 2.20 6.07 5.69
N VAL A 41 0.93 5.75 5.42
CA VAL A 41 0.01 5.13 6.37
C VAL A 41 -0.43 3.78 5.79
N TRP A 42 -0.01 2.70 6.43
CA TRP A 42 -0.02 1.37 5.84
C TRP A 42 -0.98 0.44 6.57
N THR A 43 -1.60 -0.46 5.81
CA THR A 43 -2.42 -1.56 6.34
C THR A 43 -2.14 -2.85 5.58
N SER A 44 -2.39 -3.98 6.23
CA SER A 44 -2.35 -5.31 5.63
C SER A 44 -3.32 -6.24 6.36
N ASN A 45 -3.72 -7.31 5.67
CA ASN A 45 -4.49 -8.41 6.26
C ASN A 45 -3.72 -9.71 5.97
N PRO A 46 -3.26 -10.47 6.99
CA PRO A 46 -2.57 -11.74 6.80
C PRO A 46 -3.37 -12.81 6.03
N SER A 47 -4.70 -12.77 6.14
CA SER A 47 -5.63 -13.65 5.41
C SER A 47 -6.11 -13.03 4.09
N GLY A 48 -5.69 -11.79 3.81
CA GLY A 48 -6.10 -11.07 2.62
C GLY A 48 -5.34 -11.51 1.37
N ARG A 49 -5.94 -11.25 0.21
CA ARG A 49 -5.30 -11.47 -1.09
C ARG A 49 -5.21 -10.16 -1.85
N LEU A 50 -3.98 -9.77 -2.16
CA LEU A 50 -3.69 -8.54 -2.90
C LEU A 50 -3.38 -8.88 -4.37
N GLN A 51 -4.00 -8.16 -5.28
CA GLN A 51 -3.64 -8.15 -6.69
C GLN A 51 -3.18 -6.75 -7.08
N LEU A 52 -2.00 -6.68 -7.73
CA LEU A 52 -1.43 -5.44 -8.22
C LEU A 52 -1.54 -5.40 -9.75
N ALA A 53 -1.98 -4.27 -10.29
CA ALA A 53 -1.99 -3.98 -11.71
C ALA A 53 -1.16 -2.73 -11.99
N VAL A 54 -0.35 -2.81 -13.04
CA VAL A 54 0.49 -1.70 -13.52
C VAL A 54 0.19 -1.52 -15.01
N LYS A 55 -0.27 -0.32 -15.40
CA LYS A 55 -0.59 -0.01 -16.80
C LYS A 55 0.68 0.16 -17.64
N ASP A 56 1.64 0.92 -17.11
CA ASP A 56 2.94 1.14 -17.73
C ASP A 56 4.06 0.88 -16.71
N ARG A 57 4.86 -0.16 -16.98
CA ARG A 57 5.98 -0.57 -16.13
C ARG A 57 7.16 0.38 -16.20
N ALA A 58 7.34 1.13 -17.30
CA ALA A 58 8.38 2.14 -17.42
C ALA A 58 8.15 3.32 -16.45
N LEU A 59 6.90 3.54 -16.04
CA LEU A 59 6.50 4.56 -15.08
C LEU A 59 6.46 4.06 -13.63
N VAL A 60 7.14 2.94 -13.33
CA VAL A 60 7.31 2.42 -11.97
C VAL A 60 8.78 2.53 -11.57
N SER A 61 9.07 3.47 -10.66
CA SER A 61 10.37 3.57 -10.01
C SER A 61 10.40 2.63 -8.80
N LYS A 62 11.37 1.72 -8.77
CA LYS A 62 11.59 0.86 -7.60
C LYS A 62 12.51 1.57 -6.62
N TYR A 63 12.08 1.64 -5.37
CA TYR A 63 12.85 2.29 -4.32
C TYR A 63 12.86 1.43 -3.06
N SER A 64 14.00 1.30 -2.40
CA SER A 64 14.12 0.61 -1.11
C SER A 64 14.82 1.54 -0.12
N PHE A 65 14.33 1.60 1.12
CA PHE A 65 14.80 2.52 2.16
C PHE A 65 15.37 1.76 3.37
N GLY A 66 16.22 2.41 4.16
CA GLY A 66 16.74 1.85 5.41
C GLY A 66 17.46 0.51 5.21
N THR A 67 16.97 -0.54 5.88
CA THR A 67 17.50 -1.91 5.78
C THR A 67 17.31 -2.55 4.40
N LYS A 68 16.61 -1.89 3.48
CA LYS A 68 16.25 -2.40 2.14
C LYS A 68 15.44 -3.70 2.18
N THR A 69 14.77 -3.98 3.29
CA THR A 69 13.87 -5.12 3.43
C THR A 69 12.56 -4.91 2.65
N ALA A 70 12.14 -3.65 2.53
CA ALA A 70 10.91 -3.27 1.85
C ALA A 70 11.21 -2.52 0.54
N ASP A 71 10.48 -2.90 -0.50
CA ASP A 71 10.44 -2.26 -1.81
C ASP A 71 9.17 -1.43 -1.95
N PHE A 72 9.33 -0.20 -2.41
CA PHE A 72 8.30 0.80 -2.63
C PHE A 72 8.20 1.09 -4.13
N PRO A 73 7.25 0.48 -4.86
CA PRO A 73 6.93 0.85 -6.24
C PRO A 73 6.32 2.26 -6.28
N ILE A 74 7.15 3.25 -6.60
CA ILE A 74 6.75 4.65 -6.72
C ILE A 74 6.27 4.91 -8.15
N CYS A 75 5.09 5.51 -8.29
CA CYS A 75 4.65 5.97 -9.59
C CYS A 75 5.50 7.15 -10.06
N ALA A 76 6.32 6.95 -11.10
CA ALA A 76 7.19 8.00 -11.64
C ALA A 76 6.43 9.21 -12.19
N ARG A 77 5.14 9.02 -12.55
CA ARG A 77 4.29 10.08 -13.08
C ARG A 77 3.69 11.00 -12.01
N CYS A 78 3.33 10.47 -10.84
CA CYS A 78 2.59 11.24 -9.82
C CYS A 78 3.15 11.11 -8.39
N GLY A 79 4.26 10.40 -8.18
CA GLY A 79 4.95 10.28 -6.89
C GLY A 79 4.29 9.39 -5.84
N VAL A 80 3.04 8.95 -6.05
CA VAL A 80 2.31 8.14 -5.07
C VAL A 80 2.85 6.71 -5.01
N VAL A 81 2.89 6.18 -3.79
CA VAL A 81 3.31 4.81 -3.45
C VAL A 81 2.09 4.06 -2.89
N PRO A 82 1.30 3.37 -3.73
CA PRO A 82 0.05 2.74 -3.28
C PRO A 82 0.27 1.40 -2.56
N VAL A 83 1.43 0.77 -2.76
CA VAL A 83 1.78 -0.54 -2.18
C VAL A 83 3.25 -0.54 -1.74
N VAL A 84 3.56 -1.34 -0.73
CA VAL A 84 4.92 -1.72 -0.33
C VAL A 84 5.00 -3.24 -0.28
N THR A 85 6.11 -3.81 -0.73
CA THR A 85 6.35 -5.26 -0.73
C THR A 85 7.61 -5.61 0.04
N SER A 86 7.67 -6.81 0.61
CA SER A 86 8.85 -7.30 1.33
C SER A 86 8.99 -8.80 1.10
N LEU A 87 10.17 -9.26 0.67
CA LEU A 87 10.47 -10.68 0.51
C LEU A 87 11.21 -11.17 1.75
N ILE A 88 10.56 -12.03 2.53
CA ILE A 88 11.10 -12.58 3.78
C ILE A 88 10.98 -14.10 3.71
N ASP A 89 12.11 -14.79 3.84
CA ASP A 89 12.18 -16.26 3.81
C ASP A 89 11.48 -16.90 2.60
N GLY A 90 11.65 -16.29 1.42
CA GLY A 90 11.03 -16.75 0.17
C GLY A 90 9.54 -16.43 0.03
N ARG A 91 8.92 -15.83 1.05
CA ARG A 91 7.51 -15.40 1.03
C ARG A 91 7.41 -13.90 0.78
N LEU A 92 6.61 -13.53 -0.21
CA LEU A 92 6.32 -12.14 -0.53
C LEU A 92 5.16 -11.63 0.35
N TYR A 93 5.44 -10.58 1.11
CA TYR A 93 4.47 -9.84 1.91
C TYR A 93 4.18 -8.49 1.25
N ALA A 94 3.01 -7.94 1.51
CA ALA A 94 2.64 -6.62 1.05
C ALA A 94 1.79 -5.87 2.07
N ALA A 95 1.92 -4.55 2.06
CA ALA A 95 0.99 -3.63 2.71
C ALA A 95 0.57 -2.56 1.70
N VAL A 96 -0.62 -2.02 1.86
CA VAL A 96 -1.19 -0.99 0.99
C VAL A 96 -1.33 0.32 1.74
N SER A 97 -1.18 1.43 1.01
CA SER A 97 -1.40 2.76 1.57
C SER A 97 -2.89 3.02 1.68
N VAL A 98 -3.38 3.33 2.89
CA VAL A 98 -4.81 3.69 3.07
C VAL A 98 -5.15 5.01 2.39
N ASN A 99 -4.15 5.87 2.15
CA ASN A 99 -4.33 7.12 1.42
C ASN A 99 -4.54 6.90 -0.09
N ALA A 100 -4.33 5.68 -0.59
CA ALA A 100 -4.60 5.29 -1.96
C ALA A 100 -5.97 4.60 -2.13
N PHE A 101 -6.75 4.42 -1.06
CA PHE A 101 -8.07 3.77 -1.12
C PHE A 101 -9.08 4.61 -1.89
N GLU A 102 -9.96 3.92 -2.62
CA GLU A 102 -11.04 4.51 -3.39
C GLU A 102 -12.38 4.09 -2.78
N GLY A 103 -13.19 5.07 -2.34
CA GLY A 103 -14.54 4.81 -1.85
C GLY A 103 -14.63 4.07 -0.50
N VAL A 104 -13.54 3.98 0.26
CA VAL A 104 -13.56 3.44 1.63
C VAL A 104 -13.94 4.55 2.61
N ASP A 105 -14.94 4.29 3.45
CA ASP A 105 -15.34 5.21 4.52
C ASP A 105 -14.15 5.44 5.49
N PRO A 106 -13.70 6.70 5.69
CA PRO A 106 -12.66 7.02 6.66
C PRO A 106 -12.97 6.54 8.09
N ALA A 107 -14.24 6.38 8.46
CA ALA A 107 -14.64 5.87 9.78
C ALA A 107 -14.21 4.41 10.02
N LEU A 108 -13.95 3.63 8.96
CA LEU A 108 -13.42 2.28 9.07
C LEU A 108 -11.92 2.26 9.39
N LEU A 109 -11.20 3.37 9.20
CA LEU A 109 -9.75 3.43 9.40
C LEU A 109 -9.40 3.70 10.86
N ARG A 110 -8.96 2.68 11.59
CA ARG A 110 -8.36 2.87 12.92
C ARG A 110 -6.91 3.31 12.78
N ARG A 111 -6.69 4.61 12.85
CA ARG A 111 -5.34 5.20 12.78
C ARG A 111 -4.62 5.03 14.12
N ALA A 112 -3.52 4.28 14.10
CA ALA A 112 -2.58 4.22 15.20
C ALA A 112 -1.39 5.16 14.93
N PRO A 113 -0.88 5.86 15.96
CA PRO A 113 0.36 6.63 15.86
C PRO A 113 1.57 5.75 15.51
#